data_AF-A0A415HSQ4-F1
#
_entry.id   AF-A0A415HSQ4-F1
#
_cell.length_a   1.000
_cell.length_b   1.000
_cell.length_c   1.000
_cell.angle_alpha   90.00
_cell.angle_beta   90.00
_cell.angle_gamma   90.00
#
_symmetry.space_group_name_H-M   'P 1'
#
loop_
_entity.id
_entity.type
_entity.pdbx_description
1 polymer ?
#
loop_
_entity_poly.entity_id
_entity_poly.type
_entity_poly.pdbx_seq_one_letter_code
_entity_poly.pdbx_strand_id
1 'polypeptide(L)'
;MSDKGFTLVELIVVVAIFTILLGIAVPSLNSILGFRVNRAANSIASALDRTKIEASSRLVGEMKLEKRADGYYISYYLDRGKVGGASHVTEDEPEKIAPARTEISYTIDAGGASHVMAVGDRLILTYDRATGGFLPIQSKVITQEEILTELEKGKDIPLERTGTYCTSITVSGGRRYKTLSLIKETGKYSITAGWNL
;
A
#
# COMPACT_ATOMS: atom_id res chain seq x y z
N MET A 1 46.85 4.89 42.81
CA MET A 1 45.96 4.56 41.68
C MET A 1 46.16 3.09 41.37
N SER A 2 45.15 2.26 41.61
CA SER A 2 45.19 0.85 41.18
C SER A 2 44.57 0.76 39.80
N ASP A 3 45.42 0.72 38.78
CA ASP A 3 44.99 0.31 37.45
C ASP A 3 44.73 -1.19 37.48
N LYS A 4 43.49 -1.57 37.82
CA LYS A 4 43.05 -2.96 37.73
C LYS A 4 42.93 -3.31 36.24
N GLY A 5 43.92 -4.02 35.73
CA GLY A 5 43.85 -4.63 34.40
C GLY A 5 42.81 -5.75 34.36
N PHE A 6 42.14 -5.89 33.22
CA PHE A 6 41.28 -7.04 32.96
C PHE A 6 42.11 -8.32 32.85
N THR A 7 41.64 -9.40 33.47
CA THR A 7 42.25 -10.72 33.30
C THR A 7 41.91 -11.28 31.92
N LEU A 8 42.78 -12.15 31.40
CA LEU A 8 42.56 -12.84 30.12
C LEU A 8 41.22 -13.60 30.11
N VAL A 9 40.86 -14.21 31.23
CA VAL A 9 39.62 -14.99 31.38
C VAL A 9 38.39 -14.10 31.29
N GLU A 10 38.40 -12.93 31.94
CA GLU A 10 37.31 -11.96 31.85
C GLU A 10 37.09 -11.50 30.41
N LEU A 11 38.16 -11.23 29.66
CA LEU A 11 38.07 -10.86 28.25
C LEU A 11 37.43 -11.97 27.40
N ILE A 12 37.85 -13.23 27.60
CA ILE A 12 37.30 -14.38 26.86
C ILE A 12 35.81 -14.55 27.13
N VAL A 13 35.38 -14.44 28.39
CA VAL A 13 33.97 -14.57 28.77
C VAL A 13 33.14 -13.45 28.14
N VAL A 14 33.62 -12.20 28.17
CA VAL A 14 32.91 -11.07 27.57
C VAL A 14 32.76 -11.24 26.06
N VAL A 15 33.83 -11.63 25.36
CA VAL A 15 33.79 -11.88 23.90
C VAL A 15 32.85 -13.05 23.57
N ALA A 16 32.84 -14.12 24.37
CA ALA A 16 31.95 -15.25 24.18
C ALA A 16 30.47 -14.85 24.33
N ILE A 17 30.13 -14.07 25.35
CA ILE A 17 28.76 -13.56 25.53
C ILE A 17 28.38 -12.64 24.37
N PHE A 18 29.26 -11.75 23.96
CA PHE A 18 29.00 -10.80 22.88
C PHE A 18 28.78 -11.48 21.53
N THR A 19 29.54 -12.52 21.22
CA THR A 19 29.36 -13.31 19.98
C THR A 19 28.02 -14.05 19.96
N ILE A 20 27.59 -14.64 21.09
CA ILE A 20 26.27 -15.27 21.21
C ILE A 20 25.15 -14.23 21.01
N LEU A 21 25.26 -13.06 21.65
CA LEU A 21 24.27 -11.99 21.53
C LEU A 21 24.14 -11.48 20.10
N LEU A 22 25.27 -11.23 19.41
CA LEU A 22 25.25 -10.84 17.99
C LEU A 22 24.66 -11.92 17.09
N GLY A 23 24.95 -13.20 17.38
CA GLY A 23 24.39 -14.35 16.67
C GLY A 23 22.86 -14.41 16.72
N ILE A 24 22.23 -13.95 17.81
CA ILE A 24 20.77 -13.93 17.98
C ILE A 24 20.15 -12.60 17.46
N ALA A 25 20.86 -11.49 17.65
CA ALA A 25 20.35 -10.16 17.29
C ALA A 25 20.11 -10.00 15.78
N VAL A 26 21.02 -10.45 14.93
CA VAL A 26 20.92 -10.25 13.47
C VAL A 26 19.73 -11.01 12.83
N PRO A 27 19.51 -12.31 13.11
CA PRO A 27 18.36 -13.03 12.56
C PRO A 27 17.00 -12.46 13.02
N SER A 28 16.90 -11.98 14.27
CA SER A 28 15.65 -11.48 14.84
C SER A 28 15.15 -10.19 14.16
N LEU A 29 16.06 -9.29 13.76
CA LEU A 29 15.73 -8.06 13.03
C LEU A 29 15.17 -8.35 11.62
N ASN A 30 15.69 -9.37 10.94
CA ASN A 30 15.16 -9.81 9.64
C ASN A 30 13.75 -10.40 9.74
N SER A 31 13.39 -10.97 10.90
CA SER A 31 12.04 -11.48 11.16
C SER A 31 10.99 -10.36 11.18
N ILE A 32 11.29 -9.25 11.88
CA ILE A 32 10.40 -8.09 12.00
C ILE A 32 10.10 -7.46 10.64
N LEU A 33 11.11 -7.35 9.75
CA LEU A 33 10.92 -6.82 8.41
C LEU A 33 9.98 -7.69 7.57
N GLY A 34 10.09 -9.02 7.67
CA GLY A 34 9.17 -9.95 7.01
C GLY A 34 7.72 -9.82 7.47
N PHE A 35 7.49 -9.61 8.78
CA PHE A 35 6.14 -9.36 9.31
C PHE A 35 5.54 -8.08 8.76
N ARG A 36 6.34 -7.01 8.62
CA ARG A 36 5.89 -5.73 8.05
C ARG A 36 5.50 -5.87 6.59
N VAL A 37 6.31 -6.58 5.79
CA VAL A 37 6.00 -6.86 4.37
C VAL A 37 4.69 -7.64 4.25
N ASN A 38 4.52 -8.69 5.06
CA ASN A 38 3.29 -9.49 5.05
C ASN A 38 2.06 -8.68 5.44
N ARG A 39 2.14 -7.89 6.52
CA ARG A 39 1.04 -7.05 6.98
C ARG A 39 0.64 -6.05 5.90
N ALA A 40 1.59 -5.29 5.37
CA ALA A 40 1.31 -4.26 4.38
C ALA A 40 0.75 -4.83 3.07
N ALA A 41 1.32 -5.93 2.56
CA ALA A 41 0.80 -6.60 1.37
C ALA A 41 -0.63 -7.12 1.57
N ASN A 42 -0.93 -7.71 2.74
CA ASN A 42 -2.27 -8.19 3.05
C ASN A 42 -3.26 -7.02 3.27
N SER A 43 -2.83 -5.90 3.86
CA SER A 43 -3.66 -4.70 3.98
C SER A 43 -4.02 -4.13 2.61
N ILE A 44 -3.08 -4.08 1.66
CA ILE A 44 -3.36 -3.66 0.28
C ILE A 44 -4.32 -4.63 -0.40
N ALA A 45 -4.11 -5.94 -0.24
CA ALA A 45 -4.99 -6.98 -0.76
C ALA A 45 -6.43 -6.82 -0.26
N SER A 46 -6.61 -6.66 1.05
CA SER A 46 -7.92 -6.41 1.67
C SER A 46 -8.53 -5.08 1.22
N ALA A 47 -7.71 -4.05 0.98
CA ALA A 47 -8.20 -2.77 0.48
C ALA A 47 -8.70 -2.87 -0.97
N LEU A 48 -8.02 -3.64 -1.82
CA LEU A 48 -8.48 -3.94 -3.19
C LEU A 48 -9.83 -4.67 -3.15
N ASP A 49 -9.95 -5.71 -2.32
CA ASP A 49 -11.21 -6.46 -2.16
C ASP A 49 -12.36 -5.57 -1.66
N ARG A 50 -12.10 -4.76 -0.64
CA ARG A 50 -13.08 -3.80 -0.11
C ARG A 50 -13.49 -2.80 -1.19
N THR A 51 -12.53 -2.19 -1.86
CA THR A 51 -12.79 -1.18 -2.90
C THR A 51 -13.63 -1.76 -4.03
N LYS A 52 -13.40 -3.02 -4.41
CA LYS A 52 -14.23 -3.70 -5.40
C LYS A 52 -15.69 -3.83 -4.98
N ILE A 53 -15.93 -4.24 -3.72
CA ILE A 53 -17.29 -4.36 -3.15
C ILE A 53 -17.96 -2.98 -3.08
N GLU A 54 -17.20 -1.97 -2.67
CA GLU A 54 -17.69 -0.61 -2.52
C GLU A 54 -18.03 0.02 -3.89
N ALA A 55 -17.13 -0.06 -4.87
CA ALA A 55 -17.32 0.45 -6.24
C ALA A 55 -18.44 -0.26 -7.02
N SER A 56 -18.78 -1.50 -6.65
CA SER A 56 -19.90 -2.22 -7.28
C SER A 56 -21.26 -1.86 -6.68
N SER A 57 -21.30 -1.27 -5.49
CA SER A 57 -22.53 -0.90 -4.79
C SER A 57 -22.78 0.60 -4.70
N ARG A 58 -21.78 1.43 -4.99
CA ARG A 58 -21.80 2.89 -4.84
C ARG A 58 -21.45 3.60 -6.14
N LEU A 59 -21.80 4.88 -6.23
CA LEU A 59 -21.39 5.73 -7.33
C LEU A 59 -19.86 5.91 -7.33
N VAL A 60 -19.28 6.11 -6.15
CA VAL A 60 -17.82 6.26 -5.97
C VAL A 60 -17.34 5.29 -4.90
N GLY A 61 -16.30 4.53 -5.25
CA GLY A 61 -15.58 3.63 -4.36
C GLY A 61 -14.11 3.58 -4.77
N GLU A 62 -13.32 4.54 -4.31
CA GLU A 62 -11.90 4.63 -4.64
C GLU A 62 -11.05 4.29 -3.41
N MET A 63 -9.98 3.52 -3.58
CA MET A 63 -8.90 3.47 -2.59
C MET A 63 -7.78 4.41 -2.99
N LYS A 64 -7.22 5.08 -1.99
CA LYS A 64 -5.98 5.86 -2.12
C LYS A 64 -4.92 5.24 -1.23
N LEU A 65 -3.88 4.68 -1.86
CA LEU A 65 -2.63 4.33 -1.20
C LEU A 65 -1.69 5.54 -1.26
N GLU A 66 -1.28 6.05 -0.12
CA GLU A 66 -0.48 7.28 -0.02
C GLU A 66 0.80 7.03 0.77
N LYS A 67 1.92 7.62 0.31
CA LYS A 67 3.17 7.66 1.07
C LYS A 67 3.30 9.02 1.78
N ARG A 68 3.32 8.98 3.11
CA ARG A 68 3.60 10.12 3.99
C ARG A 68 5.01 10.01 4.60
N ALA A 69 5.46 11.06 5.29
CA ALA A 69 6.79 11.09 5.90
C ALA A 69 7.04 9.94 6.89
N ASP A 70 5.99 9.51 7.61
CA ASP A 70 6.08 8.53 8.69
C ASP A 70 5.61 7.12 8.30
N GLY A 71 5.05 6.94 7.09
CA GLY A 71 4.59 5.64 6.62
C GLY A 71 3.67 5.68 5.41
N TYR A 72 3.04 4.54 5.16
CA TYR A 72 2.06 4.34 4.09
C TYR A 72 0.68 4.22 4.68
N TYR A 73 -0.28 4.84 4.01
CA TYR A 73 -1.66 4.93 4.45
C TYR A 73 -2.60 4.46 3.35
N ILE A 74 -3.68 3.81 3.76
CA ILE A 74 -4.84 3.55 2.89
C ILE A 74 -6.01 4.35 3.42
N SER A 75 -6.72 5.00 2.52
CA SER A 75 -7.99 5.69 2.79
C SER A 75 -8.95 5.37 1.64
N TYR A 76 -10.25 5.55 1.90
CA TYR A 76 -11.29 5.29 0.93
C TYR A 76 -12.09 6.56 0.68
N TYR A 77 -12.40 6.83 -0.59
CA TYR A 77 -13.35 7.86 -0.98
C TYR A 77 -14.61 7.15 -1.43
N LEU A 78 -15.64 7.24 -0.61
CA LEU A 78 -16.87 6.47 -0.76
C LEU A 78 -18.05 7.41 -0.88
N ASP A 79 -18.90 7.19 -1.87
CA ASP A 79 -20.24 7.77 -1.89
C ASP A 79 -21.12 7.07 -0.86
N ARG A 80 -21.45 7.78 0.22
CA ARG A 80 -22.30 7.27 1.31
C ARG A 80 -23.80 7.47 1.05
N GLY A 81 -24.17 7.75 -0.19
CA GLY A 81 -25.55 7.98 -0.61
C GLY A 81 -25.96 9.43 -0.40
N LYS A 82 -27.28 9.67 -0.41
CA LYS A 82 -27.82 11.04 -0.41
C LYS A 82 -28.05 11.55 1.01
N VAL A 83 -27.41 12.66 1.35
CA VAL A 83 -27.81 13.51 2.49
C VAL A 83 -28.39 14.79 1.91
N GLY A 84 -29.68 15.07 2.15
CA GLY A 84 -30.34 16.28 1.61
C GLY A 84 -30.50 16.34 0.09
N GLY A 85 -30.45 15.20 -0.62
CA GLY A 85 -30.64 15.12 -2.08
C GLY A 85 -29.36 15.07 -2.92
N ALA A 86 -28.20 15.35 -2.31
CA ALA A 86 -26.88 15.31 -2.93
C ALA A 86 -26.05 14.09 -2.48
N SER A 87 -25.24 13.51 -3.38
CA SER A 87 -24.25 12.46 -3.06
C SER A 87 -23.28 12.96 -1.99
N HIS A 88 -22.92 12.13 -1.01
CA HIS A 88 -22.04 12.49 0.10
C HIS A 88 -20.76 11.67 0.02
N VAL A 89 -19.77 12.18 -0.70
CA VAL A 89 -18.45 11.56 -0.82
C VAL A 89 -17.53 12.06 0.28
N THR A 90 -17.04 11.14 1.09
CA THR A 90 -16.11 11.45 2.18
C THR A 90 -14.91 10.53 2.13
N GLU A 91 -13.75 11.09 2.52
CA GLU A 91 -12.57 10.32 2.86
C GLU A 91 -12.75 9.65 4.22
N ASP A 92 -12.63 8.32 4.26
CA ASP A 92 -12.50 7.57 5.51
C ASP A 92 -11.19 7.92 6.22
N GLU A 93 -11.16 7.75 7.55
CA GLU A 93 -9.93 7.98 8.33
C GLU A 93 -8.77 7.14 7.77
N PRO A 94 -7.63 7.76 7.39
CA PRO A 94 -6.51 7.04 6.80
C PRO A 94 -5.89 6.02 7.77
N GLU A 95 -5.86 4.74 7.37
CA GLU A 95 -5.25 3.65 8.13
C GLU A 95 -3.76 3.51 7.76
N LYS A 96 -2.88 3.52 8.77
CA LYS A 96 -1.45 3.29 8.56
C LYS A 96 -1.16 1.80 8.36
N ILE A 97 -0.76 1.42 7.15
CA ILE A 97 -0.48 0.00 6.80
C ILE A 97 0.99 -0.39 6.96
N ALA A 98 1.91 0.59 6.88
CA ALA A 98 3.34 0.32 6.94
C ALA A 98 4.13 1.53 7.47
N PRO A 99 5.23 1.35 8.22
CA PRO A 99 6.12 2.44 8.60
C PRO A 99 6.97 2.93 7.42
N ALA A 100 7.56 4.12 7.55
CA ALA A 100 8.40 4.75 6.52
C ALA A 100 9.55 3.88 5.99
N ARG A 101 10.10 2.98 6.81
CA ARG A 101 11.18 2.03 6.45
C ARG A 101 10.73 0.85 5.57
N THR A 102 9.43 0.71 5.31
CA THR A 102 8.94 -0.24 4.29
C THR A 102 9.10 0.48 2.96
N GLU A 103 9.38 -0.25 1.90
CA GLU A 103 9.34 0.32 0.56
C GLU A 103 8.14 -0.29 -0.17
N ILE A 104 7.33 0.57 -0.79
CA ILE A 104 6.22 0.17 -1.64
C ILE A 104 6.42 0.84 -2.98
N SER A 105 6.35 0.05 -4.03
CA SER A 105 6.45 0.48 -5.41
C SER A 105 5.29 -0.09 -6.23
N TYR A 106 5.01 0.53 -7.38
CA TYR A 106 4.03 0.00 -8.33
C TYR A 106 4.57 0.04 -9.75
N THR A 107 4.15 -0.91 -10.56
CA THR A 107 4.47 -0.96 -11.99
C THR A 107 3.23 -0.61 -12.79
N ILE A 108 3.46 0.07 -13.91
CA ILE A 108 2.44 0.42 -14.88
C ILE A 108 2.62 -0.33 -16.20
N ASP A 109 1.53 -0.47 -16.97
CA ASP A 109 1.54 -1.11 -18.29
C ASP A 109 2.42 -0.36 -19.31
N ALA A 110 2.46 0.98 -19.23
CA ALA A 110 3.29 1.83 -20.07
C ALA A 110 4.72 1.95 -19.50
N GLY A 111 5.60 0.99 -19.82
CA GLY A 111 7.05 1.14 -19.64
C GLY A 111 7.72 0.19 -18.64
N GLY A 112 6.96 -0.63 -17.90
CA GLY A 112 7.46 -1.76 -17.11
C GLY A 112 8.39 -1.44 -15.92
N ALA A 113 8.88 -0.20 -15.81
CA ALA A 113 9.69 0.24 -14.69
C ALA A 113 8.84 0.39 -13.43
N SER A 114 9.35 -0.14 -12.33
CA SER A 114 8.73 -0.01 -11.02
C SER A 114 8.97 1.41 -10.47
N HIS A 115 7.89 2.11 -10.13
CA HIS A 115 7.94 3.41 -9.46
C HIS A 115 7.91 3.21 -7.95
N VAL A 116 9.02 3.52 -7.28
CA VAL A 116 9.08 3.53 -5.81
C VAL A 116 8.40 4.79 -5.28
N MET A 117 7.39 4.62 -4.43
CA MET A 117 6.61 5.75 -3.92
C MET A 117 7.44 6.68 -3.02
N ALA A 118 7.56 7.94 -3.43
CA ALA A 118 8.14 9.02 -2.66
C ALA A 118 7.12 9.67 -1.72
N VAL A 119 7.57 10.47 -0.75
CA VAL A 119 6.67 11.22 0.13
C VAL A 119 5.84 12.20 -0.68
N GLY A 120 4.51 12.12 -0.53
CA GLY A 120 3.54 12.88 -1.31
C GLY A 120 2.89 12.08 -2.45
N ASP A 121 3.49 10.93 -2.83
CA ASP A 121 2.92 10.08 -3.87
C ASP A 121 1.62 9.43 -3.41
N ARG A 122 0.70 9.31 -4.36
CA ARG A 122 -0.58 8.63 -4.21
C ARG A 122 -0.83 7.71 -5.38
N LEU A 123 -1.32 6.51 -5.10
CA LEU A 123 -1.84 5.56 -6.07
C LEU A 123 -3.33 5.41 -5.79
N ILE A 124 -4.16 5.90 -6.70
CA ILE A 124 -5.63 5.86 -6.57
C ILE A 124 -6.16 4.79 -7.53
N LEU A 125 -6.81 3.79 -6.96
CA LEU A 125 -7.35 2.64 -7.69
C LEU A 125 -8.84 2.50 -7.43
N THR A 126 -9.55 2.08 -8.47
CA THR A 126 -10.99 1.86 -8.46
C THR A 126 -11.38 0.85 -9.52
N TYR A 127 -12.65 0.46 -9.53
CA TYR A 127 -13.18 -0.61 -10.34
C TYR A 127 -14.29 -0.12 -11.23
N ASP A 128 -14.37 -0.69 -12.42
CA ASP A 128 -15.51 -0.54 -13.29
C ASP A 128 -16.69 -1.32 -12.70
N ARG A 129 -17.76 -0.61 -12.32
CA ARG A 129 -18.96 -1.20 -11.70
C ARG A 129 -19.68 -2.24 -12.56
N ALA A 130 -19.56 -2.17 -13.89
CA ALA A 130 -20.29 -3.03 -14.82
C ALA A 130 -19.54 -4.34 -15.08
N THR A 131 -18.22 -4.26 -15.19
CA THR A 131 -17.36 -5.41 -15.52
C THR A 131 -16.66 -6.01 -14.30
N GLY A 132 -16.52 -5.23 -13.23
CA GLY A 132 -15.70 -5.58 -12.07
C GLY A 132 -14.19 -5.54 -12.34
N GLY A 133 -13.77 -5.06 -13.52
CA GLY A 133 -12.37 -4.85 -13.90
C GLY A 133 -11.76 -3.63 -13.21
N PHE A 134 -10.43 -3.54 -13.19
CA PHE A 134 -9.74 -2.32 -12.78
C PHE A 134 -9.99 -1.21 -13.79
N LEU A 135 -10.16 0.02 -13.30
CA LEU A 135 -10.01 1.22 -14.12
C LEU A 135 -8.53 1.65 -14.15
N PRO A 136 -8.14 2.51 -15.11
CA PRO A 136 -6.85 3.19 -15.09
C PRO A 136 -6.55 3.84 -13.72
N ILE A 137 -5.28 4.10 -13.44
CA ILE A 137 -4.88 4.86 -12.25
C ILE A 137 -5.54 6.24 -12.32
N GLN A 138 -6.27 6.64 -11.28
CA GLN A 138 -6.93 7.94 -11.24
C GLN A 138 -5.91 9.02 -10.84
N SER A 139 -5.90 10.16 -11.56
CA SER A 139 -5.01 11.29 -11.26
C SER A 139 -5.38 12.05 -9.98
N LYS A 140 -6.66 12.02 -9.61
CA LYS A 140 -7.21 12.62 -8.40
C LYS A 140 -8.38 11.80 -7.88
N VAL A 141 -8.69 12.02 -6.61
CA VAL A 141 -9.90 11.48 -5.98
C VAL A 141 -11.09 12.31 -6.44
N ILE A 142 -12.23 11.67 -6.66
CA ILE A 142 -13.42 12.36 -7.08
C ILE A 142 -14.08 13.02 -5.88
N THR A 143 -14.40 14.31 -6.04
CA THR A 143 -15.10 15.09 -5.02
C THR A 143 -16.62 15.05 -5.21
N GLN A 144 -17.35 15.34 -4.13
CA GLN A 144 -18.80 15.49 -4.17
C GLN A 144 -19.26 16.56 -5.17
N GLU A 145 -18.57 17.70 -5.26
CA GLU A 145 -18.92 18.79 -6.16
C GLU A 145 -18.83 18.37 -7.63
N GLU A 146 -17.79 17.62 -8.00
CA GLU A 146 -17.60 17.11 -9.36
C GLU A 146 -18.69 16.09 -9.74
N ILE A 147 -19.09 15.24 -8.80
CA ILE A 147 -20.17 14.27 -9.02
C ILE A 147 -21.49 14.99 -9.26
N LEU A 148 -21.86 15.93 -8.40
CA LEU A 148 -23.12 16.66 -8.52
C LEU A 148 -23.18 17.43 -9.84
N THR A 149 -22.08 18.11 -10.18
CA THR A 149 -21.96 18.90 -11.41
C THR A 149 -22.17 18.05 -12.67
N GLU A 150 -21.64 16.82 -12.72
CA GLU A 150 -21.81 15.96 -13.90
C GLU A 150 -23.17 15.25 -13.91
N LEU A 151 -23.69 14.84 -12.75
CA LEU A 151 -25.01 14.23 -12.65
C LEU A 151 -26.15 15.20 -13.01
N GLU A 152 -26.04 16.48 -12.64
CA GLU A 152 -26.99 17.54 -13.06
C GLU A 152 -27.03 17.72 -14.58
N LYS A 153 -25.91 17.47 -15.26
CA LYS A 153 -25.80 17.49 -16.73
C LYS A 153 -26.25 16.17 -17.37
N GLY A 154 -26.72 15.20 -16.60
CA GLY A 154 -27.11 13.87 -17.07
C GLY A 154 -25.93 13.02 -17.57
N LYS A 155 -24.70 13.33 -17.12
CA LYS A 155 -23.48 12.60 -17.50
C LYS A 155 -23.10 11.57 -16.45
N ASP A 156 -22.28 10.60 -16.86
CA ASP A 156 -21.69 9.63 -15.93
C ASP A 156 -20.61 10.28 -15.05
N ILE A 157 -20.27 9.60 -13.97
CA ILE A 157 -19.26 10.05 -13.00
C ILE A 157 -17.90 10.17 -13.71
N PRO A 158 -17.12 11.25 -13.46
CA PRO A 158 -15.89 11.56 -14.20
C PRO A 158 -14.70 10.70 -13.77
N LEU A 159 -14.86 9.38 -13.69
CA LEU A 159 -13.77 8.42 -13.52
C LEU A 159 -12.97 8.29 -14.83
N GLU A 160 -11.66 8.16 -14.72
CA GLU A 160 -10.80 7.89 -15.87
C GLU A 160 -11.11 6.49 -16.41
N ARG A 161 -11.51 6.41 -17.68
CA ARG A 161 -11.84 5.16 -18.39
C ARG A 161 -10.74 4.73 -19.37
N THR A 162 -9.82 5.64 -19.70
CA THR A 162 -8.68 5.41 -20.59
C THR A 162 -7.42 5.92 -19.90
N GLY A 163 -6.27 5.28 -20.16
CA GLY A 163 -5.01 5.67 -19.54
C GLY A 163 -4.20 4.46 -19.12
N THR A 164 -3.29 4.71 -18.18
CA THR A 164 -2.29 3.77 -17.68
C THR A 164 -2.86 2.92 -16.57
N TYR A 165 -2.60 1.61 -16.63
CA TYR A 165 -3.06 0.66 -15.63
C TYR A 165 -1.92 0.27 -14.69
N CYS A 166 -2.24 0.15 -13.40
CA CYS A 166 -1.34 -0.50 -12.44
C CYS A 166 -1.35 -2.01 -12.69
N THR A 167 -0.18 -2.58 -12.95
CA THR A 167 -0.01 -4.01 -13.24
C THR A 167 0.49 -4.79 -12.04
N SER A 168 1.22 -4.13 -11.13
CA SER A 168 1.62 -4.72 -9.86
C SER A 168 1.90 -3.68 -8.78
N ILE A 169 1.76 -4.12 -7.53
CA ILE A 169 2.20 -3.40 -6.33
C ILE A 169 3.17 -4.30 -5.57
N THR A 170 4.39 -3.84 -5.36
CA THR A 170 5.43 -4.58 -4.64
C THR A 170 5.72 -3.92 -3.30
N VAL A 171 5.68 -4.71 -2.23
CA VAL A 171 6.06 -4.32 -0.88
C VAL A 171 7.39 -5.01 -0.55
N SER A 172 8.42 -4.25 -0.22
CA SER A 172 9.76 -4.75 0.12
C SER A 172 10.19 -4.30 1.52
N GLY A 173 11.02 -5.13 2.17
CA GLY A 173 11.54 -4.88 3.51
C GLY A 173 12.72 -5.79 3.81
N GLY A 174 13.92 -5.21 3.87
CA GLY A 174 15.17 -5.97 3.97
C GLY A 174 15.32 -6.89 2.76
N ARG A 175 15.53 -8.19 3.00
CA ARG A 175 15.66 -9.19 1.94
C ARG A 175 14.33 -9.75 1.44
N ARG A 176 13.19 -9.40 2.01
CA ARG A 176 11.90 -10.00 1.64
C ARG A 176 11.06 -9.03 0.83
N TYR A 177 10.30 -9.55 -0.11
CA TYR A 177 9.27 -8.79 -0.81
C TYR A 177 8.01 -9.63 -1.06
N LYS A 178 6.91 -8.93 -1.28
CA LYS A 178 5.66 -9.49 -1.81
C LYS A 178 5.17 -8.63 -2.96
N THR A 179 4.71 -9.27 -4.03
CA THR A 179 4.15 -8.60 -5.20
C THR A 179 2.71 -9.02 -5.37
N LEU A 180 1.81 -8.04 -5.39
CA LEU A 180 0.43 -8.19 -5.83
C LEU A 180 0.41 -7.92 -7.34
N SER A 181 0.16 -8.95 -8.14
CA SER A 181 -0.02 -8.81 -9.59
C SER A 181 -1.49 -8.61 -9.90
N LEU A 182 -1.83 -7.49 -10.54
CA LEU A 182 -3.19 -7.04 -10.79
C LEU A 182 -3.66 -7.56 -12.16
N ILE A 183 -4.83 -8.18 -12.21
CA ILE A 183 -5.46 -8.68 -13.43
C ILE A 183 -6.52 -7.67 -13.85
N LYS A 184 -6.13 -6.77 -14.76
CA LYS A 184 -6.92 -5.64 -15.24
C LYS A 184 -8.37 -6.01 -15.54
N GLU A 185 -8.57 -7.04 -16.35
CA GLU A 185 -9.88 -7.40 -16.91
C GLU A 185 -10.86 -7.87 -15.85
N THR A 186 -10.36 -8.53 -14.80
CA THR A 186 -11.22 -9.19 -13.80
C THR A 186 -11.29 -8.43 -12.47
N GLY A 187 -10.42 -7.43 -12.29
CA GLY A 187 -10.27 -6.75 -11.01
C GLY A 187 -9.81 -7.69 -9.89
N LYS A 188 -9.11 -8.78 -10.23
CA LYS A 188 -8.53 -9.72 -9.27
C LYS A 188 -7.04 -9.47 -9.14
N TYR A 189 -6.42 -10.05 -8.12
CA TYR A 189 -4.97 -10.03 -7.95
C TYR A 189 -4.45 -11.40 -7.52
N SER A 190 -3.16 -11.64 -7.75
CA SER A 190 -2.43 -12.77 -7.17
C SER A 190 -1.27 -12.24 -6.34
N ILE A 191 -0.91 -12.98 -5.28
CA ILE A 191 0.20 -12.59 -4.39
C ILE A 191 1.34 -13.60 -4.55
N THR A 192 2.53 -13.09 -4.84
CA THR A 192 3.78 -13.86 -4.81
C THR A 192 4.70 -13.30 -3.75
N ALA A 193 5.48 -14.18 -3.11
CA ALA A 193 6.50 -13.80 -2.14
C ALA A 193 7.87 -14.18 -2.69
N GLY A 194 8.87 -13.36 -2.40
CA GLY A 194 10.24 -13.61 -2.84
C GLY A 194 11.28 -12.99 -1.92
N TRP A 195 12.54 -13.20 -2.31
CA TRP A 195 13.70 -12.72 -1.56
C TRP A 195 14.70 -12.06 -2.50
N ASN A 196 15.21 -10.89 -2.09
CA ASN A 196 16.35 -10.24 -2.72
C ASN A 196 17.64 -10.89 -2.19
N LEU A 197 18.55 -11.22 -3.11
CA LEU A 197 19.86 -11.83 -2.82
C LEU A 197 20.80 -10.83 -2.13
#